data_AF-A0A1E5MFQ5-F1
#
_entry.id   AF-A0A1E5MFQ5-F1
#
_cell.length_a   1.000
_cell.length_b   1.000
_cell.length_c   1.000
_cell.angle_alpha   90.00
_cell.angle_beta   90.00
_cell.angle_gamma   90.00
#
_symmetry.space_group_name_H-M   'P 1'
#
loop_
_entity.id
_entity.type
_entity.pdbx_description
1 polymer ?
#
loop_
_entity_poly.entity_id
_entity_poly.type
_entity_poly.pdbx_seq_one_letter_code
_entity_poly.pdbx_strand_id
1 'polypeptide(L)'
;MDHGGLGRPGQPHVLRHVRLPELLRLRARARGPPHAPGARRRSGDRRDRGPRGDGAPRRGDARVRAAGDRRARPRSGRVIPFVRRRDGVHLGLSSGERSVLASLVEQLQQVLGGDLDEDPVATRMFPVAYPQDAEASEEFARYTRSDLLTQKTTNAGVVLAWLTGARDGALEPEDEQAWLRCLTDLRLTIAERLGIVDAETEESSSGGSTGVGLRDVYDWLGYVQEHLVTTLTSAR
;
A
#
# COMPACT_ATOMS: atom_id res chain seq x y z
N MET A 1 2.73 61.11 -25.59
CA MET A 1 1.69 60.10 -25.33
C MET A 1 2.37 58.75 -25.50
N ASP A 2 2.35 57.78 -24.61
CA ASP A 2 2.03 57.65 -23.19
C ASP A 2 2.62 56.26 -22.80
N HIS A 3 2.95 56.05 -21.53
CA HIS A 3 3.64 54.86 -21.04
C HIS A 3 2.74 53.63 -20.86
N GLY A 4 3.36 52.43 -20.88
CA GLY A 4 2.85 51.22 -20.23
C GLY A 4 2.68 50.04 -21.19
N GLY A 5 3.16 48.84 -20.94
CA GLY A 5 3.81 48.25 -19.78
C GLY A 5 4.13 46.79 -20.13
N LEU A 6 5.16 46.24 -19.50
CA LEU A 6 5.68 44.88 -19.65
C LEU A 6 4.62 43.82 -19.33
N GLY A 7 4.61 42.73 -20.11
CA GLY A 7 3.76 41.56 -19.80
C GLY A 7 3.91 40.36 -20.73
N ARG A 8 4.98 39.58 -20.56
CA ARG A 8 4.98 38.12 -20.77
C ARG A 8 5.62 37.50 -19.50
N PRO A 9 5.33 36.26 -19.06
CA PRO A 9 4.36 35.26 -19.55
C PRO A 9 3.53 34.60 -18.42
N GLY A 10 2.37 34.00 -18.75
CA GLY A 10 1.56 33.19 -17.84
C GLY A 10 1.45 31.74 -18.31
N GLN A 11 2.54 30.97 -18.21
CA GLN A 11 2.47 29.50 -18.22
C GLN A 11 2.29 29.01 -16.77
N PRO A 12 1.18 28.34 -16.41
CA PRO A 12 1.13 27.63 -15.15
C PRO A 12 1.96 26.33 -15.24
N HIS A 13 3.19 26.45 -14.77
CA HIS A 13 4.02 25.46 -14.08
C HIS A 13 3.73 23.97 -14.36
N VAL A 14 4.42 23.48 -15.38
CA VAL A 14 5.18 22.22 -15.42
C VAL A 14 5.24 21.47 -14.07
N LEU A 15 4.47 20.37 -13.94
CA LEU A 15 4.84 19.26 -13.06
C LEU A 15 6.06 18.56 -13.70
N ARG A 16 7.22 19.18 -13.53
CA ARG A 16 8.50 18.71 -14.06
C ARG A 16 8.97 17.60 -13.15
N HIS A 17 8.74 16.36 -13.58
CA HIS A 17 9.38 15.14 -13.12
C HIS A 17 9.45 15.00 -11.59
N VAL A 18 8.37 14.49 -10.99
CA VAL A 18 8.55 13.60 -9.84
C VAL A 18 9.23 12.35 -10.41
N ARG A 19 10.56 12.37 -10.50
CA ARG A 19 11.34 11.14 -10.62
C ARG A 19 11.12 10.43 -9.29
N LEU A 20 10.08 9.60 -9.20
CA LEU A 20 10.03 8.58 -8.16
C LEU A 20 11.29 7.73 -8.41
N PRO A 21 12.30 7.77 -7.53
CA PRO A 21 13.46 6.91 -7.70
C PRO A 21 12.93 5.49 -7.65
N GLU A 22 13.20 4.65 -8.67
CA GLU A 22 12.70 3.27 -8.85
C GLU A 22 12.34 2.58 -7.53
N LEU A 23 11.13 2.86 -7.03
CA LEU A 23 10.83 2.75 -5.61
C LEU A 23 10.73 1.27 -5.21
N LEU A 24 10.43 0.42 -6.19
CA LEU A 24 10.35 -1.03 -6.03
C LEU A 24 11.70 -1.75 -6.23
N ARG A 25 12.75 -1.07 -6.74
CA ARG A 25 14.08 -1.67 -6.98
C ARG A 25 15.03 -1.60 -5.80
N LEU A 26 14.61 -1.01 -4.68
CA LEU A 26 15.41 -0.96 -3.46
C LEU A 26 15.54 -2.37 -2.87
N ARG A 27 16.73 -2.99 -2.99
CA ARG A 27 17.05 -4.22 -2.27
C ARG A 27 16.91 -3.98 -0.77
N ALA A 28 16.16 -4.85 -0.08
CA ALA A 28 16.02 -4.77 1.37
C ALA A 28 17.41 -4.77 2.03
N ARG A 29 17.66 -3.79 2.91
CA ARG A 29 18.89 -3.77 3.72
C ARG A 29 18.86 -4.97 4.67
N ALA A 30 19.82 -5.87 4.52
CA ALA A 30 20.05 -6.97 5.45
C ALA A 30 20.18 -6.42 6.88
N ARG A 31 19.26 -6.80 7.78
CA ARG A 31 19.37 -6.49 9.20
C ARG A 31 20.42 -7.42 9.82
N GLY A 32 21.54 -6.84 10.27
CA GLY A 32 22.52 -7.54 11.10
C GLY A 32 21.91 -7.95 12.46
N PRO A 33 22.46 -8.98 13.12
CA PRO A 33 21.86 -9.55 14.33
C PRO A 33 21.90 -8.55 15.50
N PRO A 34 20.85 -8.49 16.33
CA PRO A 34 20.84 -7.65 17.53
C PRO A 34 21.82 -8.21 18.58
N HIS A 35 22.75 -7.36 19.00
CA HIS A 35 23.64 -7.61 20.14
C HIS A 35 22.82 -7.82 21.42
N ALA A 36 23.10 -8.93 22.11
CA ALA A 36 22.64 -9.17 23.47
C ALA A 36 23.44 -8.31 24.48
N PRO A 37 22.78 -7.73 25.48
CA PRO A 37 23.43 -7.38 26.74
C PRO A 37 22.91 -8.26 27.87
N GLY A 38 23.80 -9.06 28.46
CA GLY A 38 23.56 -9.70 29.74
C GLY A 38 23.94 -8.78 30.91
N ALA A 39 23.17 -8.78 31.99
CA ALA A 39 23.65 -8.48 33.35
C ALA A 39 22.67 -8.96 34.46
N ARG A 40 23.14 -9.97 35.20
CA ARG A 40 23.19 -10.15 36.68
C ARG A 40 22.07 -9.63 37.61
N ARG A 41 21.46 -10.61 38.28
CA ARG A 41 20.98 -10.70 39.69
C ARG A 41 21.11 -9.45 40.59
N ARG A 42 20.04 -9.14 41.34
CA ARG A 42 20.07 -9.05 42.81
C ARG A 42 18.67 -9.12 43.45
N SER A 43 18.66 -9.73 44.63
CA SER A 43 17.54 -10.02 45.51
C SER A 43 17.09 -8.82 46.35
N GLY A 44 15.82 -8.87 46.78
CA GLY A 44 15.21 -8.04 47.83
C GLY A 44 13.74 -7.86 47.50
N ASP A 45 12.77 -7.86 48.40
CA ASP A 45 12.64 -8.20 49.82
C ASP A 45 11.11 -8.26 50.00
N ARG A 46 10.61 -9.21 50.80
CA ARG A 46 9.16 -9.38 51.02
C ARG A 46 8.70 -8.31 52.00
N ARG A 47 7.62 -7.59 51.66
CA ARG A 47 6.71 -7.03 52.68
C ARG A 47 5.26 -7.15 52.26
N ASP A 48 4.51 -7.80 53.15
CA ASP A 48 3.05 -7.85 53.24
C ASP A 48 2.41 -6.47 53.16
N ARG A 49 1.26 -6.39 52.47
CA ARG A 49 0.14 -5.52 52.84
C ARG A 49 -1.18 -6.17 52.43
N GLY A 50 -2.04 -6.33 53.44
CA GLY A 50 -3.37 -6.92 53.34
C GLY A 50 -4.43 -6.03 52.65
N PRO A 51 -5.69 -6.51 52.62
CA PRO A 51 -6.67 -6.15 51.60
C PRO A 51 -7.61 -5.03 52.07
N ARG A 52 -7.99 -4.11 51.16
CA ARG A 52 -9.28 -3.38 51.20
C ARG A 52 -9.74 -3.05 49.78
N GLY A 53 -11.02 -3.29 49.53
CA GLY A 53 -11.70 -3.00 48.28
C GLY A 53 -12.01 -1.52 48.09
N ASP A 54 -12.42 -1.19 46.87
CA ASP A 54 -13.65 -0.46 46.58
C ASP A 54 -13.81 -0.39 45.06
N GLY A 55 -14.85 -1.06 44.57
CA GLY A 55 -15.26 -1.03 43.17
C GLY A 55 -15.98 0.27 42.87
N ALA A 56 -15.30 1.19 42.19
CA ALA A 56 -15.96 2.32 41.53
C ALA A 56 -16.12 2.00 40.03
N PRO A 57 -17.34 2.09 39.46
CA PRO A 57 -17.53 1.90 38.03
C PRO A 57 -16.94 3.11 37.28
N ARG A 58 -15.88 2.86 36.48
CA ARG A 58 -15.39 3.87 35.55
C ARG A 58 -16.40 4.04 34.41
N ARG A 59 -17.02 5.22 34.35
CA ARG A 59 -17.62 5.76 33.13
C ARG A 59 -16.55 5.86 32.06
N GLY A 60 -16.84 5.32 30.90
CA GLY A 60 -16.00 5.49 29.71
C GLY A 60 -16.26 4.35 28.75
N ASP A 61 -17.36 4.44 28.00
CA ASP A 61 -17.46 3.71 26.75
C ASP A 61 -16.30 4.17 25.88
N ALA A 62 -15.22 3.38 25.89
CA ALA A 62 -14.19 3.47 24.89
C ALA A 62 -14.92 3.19 23.57
N ARG A 63 -15.15 4.25 22.78
CA ARG A 63 -15.59 4.08 21.40
C ARG A 63 -14.52 3.21 20.75
N VAL A 64 -14.88 1.95 20.49
CA VAL A 64 -14.07 1.00 19.74
C VAL A 64 -13.84 1.66 18.38
N ARG A 65 -12.64 2.18 18.18
CA ARG A 65 -12.19 2.66 16.87
C ARG A 65 -11.83 1.41 16.06
N ALA A 66 -12.32 1.35 14.83
CA ALA A 66 -11.83 0.38 13.87
C ALA A 66 -10.32 0.60 13.66
N ALA A 67 -9.54 -0.48 13.68
CA ALA A 67 -8.15 -0.45 13.24
C ALA A 67 -8.12 -0.04 11.77
N GLY A 68 -7.60 1.15 11.46
CA GLY A 68 -7.49 1.68 10.10
C GLY A 68 -7.79 3.16 9.92
N ASP A 69 -8.50 3.82 10.85
CA ASP A 69 -8.78 5.26 10.71
C ASP A 69 -7.67 6.13 11.30
N ARG A 70 -6.58 6.27 10.55
CA ARG A 70 -5.71 7.45 10.66
C ARG A 70 -5.72 8.16 9.33
N ARG A 71 -6.39 9.31 9.32
CA ARG A 71 -6.42 10.27 8.22
C ARG A 71 -5.00 10.51 7.70
N ALA A 72 -4.63 9.82 6.62
CA ALA A 72 -3.71 10.34 5.65
C ALA A 72 -4.22 11.74 5.33
N ARG A 73 -3.48 12.77 5.74
CA ARG A 73 -3.90 14.16 5.55
C ARG A 73 -3.32 14.59 4.21
N PRO A 74 -4.10 14.62 3.10
CA PRO A 74 -3.57 15.15 1.87
C PRO A 74 -3.45 16.65 2.06
N ARG A 75 -2.25 17.20 1.85
CA ARG A 75 -2.10 18.62 1.51
C ARG A 75 -2.57 18.74 0.06
N SER A 76 -3.60 19.56 -0.17
CA SER A 76 -4.33 19.83 -1.42
C SER A 76 -5.29 18.74 -1.91
N GLY A 77 -6.59 19.10 -1.95
CA GLY A 77 -7.66 18.36 -2.63
C GLY A 77 -8.03 17.02 -1.97
N ARG A 78 -9.32 16.79 -1.70
CA ARG A 78 -9.79 15.41 -1.46
C ARG A 78 -9.68 14.67 -2.79
N VAL A 79 -8.67 13.81 -2.92
CA VAL A 79 -8.57 12.85 -4.02
C VAL A 79 -9.84 12.00 -4.02
N ILE A 80 -10.51 11.80 -5.14
CA ILE A 80 -11.66 10.88 -5.27
C ILE A 80 -11.30 9.88 -6.38
N PRO A 81 -10.64 8.76 -6.04
CA PRO A 81 -10.10 7.82 -7.03
C PRO A 81 -11.15 7.18 -7.93
N PHE A 82 -12.35 6.93 -7.38
CA PHE A 82 -13.44 6.25 -8.05
C PHE A 82 -14.74 7.01 -7.85
N VAL A 83 -15.55 7.13 -8.90
CA VAL A 83 -16.82 7.85 -8.87
C VAL A 83 -17.92 6.93 -9.37
N ARG A 84 -18.94 6.70 -8.54
CA ARG A 84 -20.14 5.98 -8.96
C ARG A 84 -21.02 6.89 -9.83
N ARG A 85 -21.41 6.38 -10.99
CA ARG A 85 -22.35 6.98 -11.93
C ARG A 85 -23.50 6.00 -12.18
N ARG A 86 -24.50 6.41 -12.98
CA ARG A 86 -25.67 5.59 -13.35
C ARG A 86 -25.28 4.24 -13.99
N ASP A 87 -24.22 4.25 -14.80
CA ASP A 87 -23.77 3.14 -15.63
C ASP A 87 -22.68 2.28 -14.95
N GLY A 88 -22.14 2.70 -13.81
CA GLY A 88 -21.18 1.92 -13.05
C GLY A 88 -20.15 2.77 -12.31
N VAL A 89 -19.01 2.17 -11.96
CA VAL A 89 -17.90 2.86 -11.30
C VAL A 89 -16.91 3.37 -12.35
N HIS A 90 -16.52 4.64 -12.25
CA HIS A 90 -15.59 5.28 -13.18
C HIS A 90 -14.33 5.74 -12.44
N LEU A 91 -13.21 5.83 -13.16
CA LEU A 91 -11.99 6.43 -12.61
C LEU A 91 -12.11 7.94 -12.44
N GLY A 92 -11.94 8.41 -11.20
CA GLY A 92 -11.90 9.83 -10.81
C GLY A 92 -10.49 10.41 -10.61
N LEU A 93 -9.45 9.61 -10.85
CA LEU A 93 -8.05 10.03 -10.74
C LEU A 93 -7.68 11.12 -11.76
N SER A 94 -6.96 12.14 -11.28
CA SER A 94 -6.31 13.16 -12.11
C SER A 94 -5.20 12.57 -13.00
N SER A 95 -4.77 13.29 -14.03
CA SER A 95 -3.68 12.85 -14.91
C SER A 95 -2.36 12.61 -14.16
N GLY A 96 -2.09 13.41 -13.13
CA GLY A 96 -0.90 13.25 -12.27
C GLY A 96 -0.97 11.96 -11.45
N GLU A 97 -2.11 11.68 -10.83
CA GLU A 97 -2.31 10.46 -10.05
C GLU A 97 -2.30 9.21 -10.93
N ARG A 98 -2.90 9.29 -12.12
CA ARG A 98 -2.83 8.20 -13.11
C ARG A 98 -1.38 7.92 -13.52
N SER A 99 -0.60 8.96 -13.76
CA SER A 99 0.83 8.82 -14.11
C SER A 99 1.62 8.15 -12.99
N VAL A 100 1.38 8.53 -11.73
CA VAL A 100 2.03 7.90 -10.57
C VAL A 100 1.64 6.43 -10.46
N LEU A 101 0.35 6.11 -10.52
CA LEU A 101 -0.11 4.73 -10.40
C LEU A 101 0.36 3.88 -11.58
N ALA A 102 0.36 4.42 -12.80
CA ALA A 102 0.85 3.72 -13.99
C ALA A 102 2.32 3.35 -13.83
N SER A 103 3.15 4.28 -13.37
CA SER A 103 4.57 4.01 -13.10
C SER A 103 4.77 2.92 -12.04
N LEU A 104 3.93 2.86 -11.00
CA LEU A 104 3.99 1.80 -10.00
C LEU A 104 3.58 0.44 -10.58
N VAL A 105 2.54 0.41 -11.41
CA VAL A 105 2.07 -0.81 -12.09
C VAL A 105 3.11 -1.33 -13.08
N GLU A 106 3.77 -0.46 -13.83
CA GLU A 106 4.88 -0.83 -14.72
C GLU A 106 6.07 -1.41 -13.94
N GLN A 107 6.42 -0.81 -12.80
CA GLN A 107 7.45 -1.36 -11.91
C GLN A 107 7.05 -2.71 -11.34
N LEU A 108 5.77 -2.93 -11.01
CA LEU A 108 5.26 -4.24 -10.60
C LEU A 108 5.40 -5.27 -11.73
N GLN A 109 5.07 -4.91 -12.98
CA GLN A 109 5.26 -5.81 -14.12
C GLN A 109 6.74 -6.16 -14.33
N GLN A 110 7.67 -5.23 -14.08
CA GLN A 110 9.11 -5.54 -14.12
C GLN A 110 9.52 -6.54 -13.04
N VAL A 111 8.97 -6.42 -11.82
CA VAL A 111 9.21 -7.39 -10.74
C VAL A 111 8.65 -8.77 -11.14
N LEU A 112 7.41 -8.82 -11.64
CA LEU A 112 6.76 -10.07 -12.05
C LEU A 112 7.45 -10.75 -13.24
N GLY A 113 8.03 -9.97 -14.16
CA GLY A 113 8.79 -10.49 -15.30
C GLY A 113 10.28 -10.71 -15.03
N GLY A 114 10.75 -10.42 -13.81
CA GLY A 114 12.14 -10.58 -13.40
C GLY A 114 12.44 -11.93 -12.78
N ASP A 115 13.62 -12.05 -12.17
CA ASP A 115 13.98 -13.20 -11.35
C ASP A 115 13.33 -13.10 -9.97
N LEU A 116 12.18 -13.76 -9.83
CA LEU A 116 11.39 -13.77 -8.59
C LEU A 116 12.03 -14.64 -7.50
N ASP A 117 12.89 -15.60 -7.83
CA ASP A 117 13.49 -16.47 -6.82
C ASP A 117 14.54 -15.71 -5.98
N GLU A 118 15.12 -14.63 -6.52
CA GLU A 118 16.02 -13.72 -5.79
C GLU A 118 15.31 -12.54 -5.09
N ASP A 119 14.01 -12.33 -5.34
CA ASP A 119 13.26 -11.20 -4.79
C ASP A 119 12.44 -11.62 -3.55
N PRO A 120 12.68 -11.05 -2.35
CA PRO A 120 11.91 -11.39 -1.16
C PRO A 120 10.40 -11.12 -1.29
N VAL A 121 9.97 -10.29 -2.25
CA VAL A 121 8.55 -10.07 -2.57
C VAL A 121 7.86 -11.34 -3.02
N ALA A 122 8.58 -12.28 -3.67
CA ALA A 122 7.99 -13.51 -4.16
C ALA A 122 7.40 -14.36 -3.03
N THR A 123 8.06 -14.44 -1.88
CA THR A 123 7.56 -15.14 -0.69
C THR A 123 6.18 -14.66 -0.26
N ARG A 124 5.92 -13.35 -0.39
CA ARG A 124 4.65 -12.73 -0.01
C ARG A 124 3.61 -12.79 -1.13
N MET A 125 4.04 -12.73 -2.39
CA MET A 125 3.18 -12.78 -3.58
C MET A 125 2.67 -14.19 -3.90
N PHE A 126 3.48 -15.20 -3.58
CA PHE A 126 3.24 -16.61 -3.87
C PHE A 126 3.33 -17.40 -2.55
N PRO A 127 2.32 -17.27 -1.66
CA PRO A 127 2.36 -17.87 -0.33
C PRO A 127 2.38 -19.41 -0.40
N VAL A 128 3.03 -20.02 0.58
CA VAL A 128 3.12 -21.48 0.74
C VAL A 128 1.74 -22.05 1.12
N ALA A 129 1.23 -22.97 0.31
CA ALA A 129 -0.11 -23.54 0.49
C ALA A 129 -0.20 -24.50 1.69
N TYR A 130 0.85 -25.31 1.94
CA TYR A 130 0.89 -26.28 3.02
C TYR A 130 2.11 -26.03 3.92
N PRO A 131 2.04 -25.10 4.89
CA PRO A 131 3.20 -24.70 5.70
C PRO A 131 3.87 -25.83 6.51
N GLN A 132 3.17 -26.95 6.73
CA GLN A 132 3.66 -28.11 7.48
C GLN A 132 4.09 -29.27 6.58
N ASP A 133 3.98 -29.12 5.25
CA ASP A 133 4.31 -30.15 4.27
C ASP A 133 5.04 -29.51 3.09
N ALA A 134 6.37 -29.60 3.13
CA ALA A 134 7.24 -29.00 2.11
C ALA A 134 7.08 -29.69 0.75
N GLU A 135 6.92 -31.02 0.73
CA GLU A 135 6.77 -31.80 -0.50
C GLU A 135 5.45 -31.45 -1.19
N ALA A 136 4.34 -31.44 -0.44
CA ALA A 136 3.04 -31.04 -0.98
C ALA A 136 3.03 -29.57 -1.42
N SER A 137 3.73 -28.68 -0.72
CA SER A 137 3.86 -27.28 -1.11
C SER A 137 4.63 -27.09 -2.41
N GLU A 138 5.72 -27.84 -2.61
CA GLU A 138 6.50 -27.81 -3.84
C GLU A 138 5.70 -28.35 -5.03
N GLU A 139 4.97 -29.45 -4.84
CA GLU A 139 4.09 -29.99 -5.87
C GLU A 139 2.97 -29.00 -6.24
N PHE A 140 2.31 -28.41 -5.24
CA PHE A 140 1.28 -27.39 -5.47
C PHE A 140 1.85 -26.17 -6.20
N ALA A 141 3.01 -25.68 -5.79
CA ALA A 141 3.66 -24.54 -6.42
C ALA A 141 4.02 -24.83 -7.89
N ARG A 142 4.51 -26.05 -8.18
CA ARG A 142 4.83 -26.49 -9.56
C ARG A 142 3.63 -26.36 -10.50
N TYR A 143 2.43 -26.69 -10.02
CA TYR A 143 1.22 -26.64 -10.84
C TYR A 143 0.54 -25.26 -10.89
N THR A 144 0.69 -24.42 -9.85
CA THR A 144 -0.11 -23.19 -9.72
C THR A 144 0.68 -21.89 -9.91
N ARG A 145 2.02 -21.91 -9.73
CA ARG A 145 2.83 -20.69 -9.75
C ARG A 145 2.75 -19.96 -11.09
N SER A 146 2.77 -20.69 -12.20
CA SER A 146 2.69 -20.11 -13.56
C SER A 146 1.34 -19.44 -13.82
N ASP A 147 0.24 -20.09 -13.44
CA ASP A 147 -1.12 -19.54 -13.60
C ASP A 147 -1.31 -18.31 -12.71
N LEU A 148 -0.84 -18.36 -11.48
CA LEU A 148 -0.91 -17.23 -10.56
C LEU A 148 -0.09 -16.03 -11.06
N LEU A 149 1.11 -16.26 -11.60
CA LEU A 149 1.94 -15.22 -12.22
C LEU A 149 1.25 -14.61 -13.45
N THR A 150 0.66 -15.46 -14.30
CA THR A 150 -0.10 -15.04 -15.47
C THR A 150 -1.29 -14.16 -15.08
N GLN A 151 -2.03 -14.56 -14.04
CA GLN A 151 -3.16 -13.77 -13.54
C GLN A 151 -2.72 -12.42 -12.98
N LYS A 152 -1.64 -12.37 -12.18
CA LYS A 152 -1.08 -11.12 -11.65
C LYS A 152 -0.65 -10.17 -12.78
N THR A 153 0.05 -10.71 -13.78
CA THR A 153 0.49 -9.94 -14.97
C THR A 153 -0.70 -9.41 -15.77
N THR A 154 -1.74 -10.24 -15.94
CA THR A 154 -2.99 -9.85 -16.62
C THR A 154 -3.71 -8.74 -15.88
N ASN A 155 -3.86 -8.85 -14.54
CA ASN A 155 -4.49 -7.82 -13.72
C ASN A 155 -3.74 -6.48 -13.84
N ALA A 156 -2.40 -6.52 -13.75
CA ALA A 156 -1.56 -5.34 -13.92
C ALA A 156 -1.75 -4.70 -15.31
N GLY A 157 -1.82 -5.51 -16.37
CA GLY A 157 -2.07 -5.05 -17.73
C GLY A 157 -3.44 -4.36 -17.90
N VAL A 158 -4.50 -4.92 -17.30
CA VAL A 158 -5.84 -4.31 -17.30
C VAL A 158 -5.80 -2.95 -16.62
N VAL A 159 -5.22 -2.87 -15.42
CA VAL A 159 -5.12 -1.61 -14.66
C VAL A 159 -4.30 -0.57 -15.42
N LEU A 160 -3.18 -0.97 -16.06
CA LEU A 160 -2.37 -0.06 -16.87
C LEU A 160 -3.15 0.48 -18.08
N ALA A 161 -3.96 -0.35 -18.74
CA ALA A 161 -4.80 0.09 -19.86
C ALA A 161 -5.80 1.18 -19.44
N TRP A 162 -6.42 1.04 -18.27
CA TRP A 162 -7.31 2.05 -17.69
C TRP A 162 -6.57 3.35 -17.29
N LEU A 163 -5.37 3.23 -16.75
CA LEU A 163 -4.55 4.37 -16.33
C LEU A 163 -4.02 5.19 -17.50
N THR A 164 -3.69 4.53 -18.60
CA THR A 164 -3.18 5.13 -19.84
C THR A 164 -4.29 5.62 -20.78
N GLY A 165 -5.54 5.27 -20.51
CA GLY A 165 -6.69 5.63 -21.35
C GLY A 165 -6.87 4.72 -22.57
N ALA A 166 -6.17 3.59 -22.64
CA ALA A 166 -6.45 2.54 -23.62
C ALA A 166 -7.78 1.81 -23.33
N ARG A 167 -8.26 1.91 -22.08
CA ARG A 167 -9.64 1.59 -21.66
C ARG A 167 -10.26 2.80 -20.95
N ASP A 168 -11.55 3.00 -21.17
CA ASP A 168 -12.35 4.06 -20.56
C ASP A 168 -13.81 3.62 -20.31
N GLY A 169 -14.60 4.50 -19.69
CA GLY A 169 -15.99 4.20 -19.31
C GLY A 169 -16.15 3.64 -17.89
N ALA A 170 -17.22 2.88 -17.69
CA ALA A 170 -17.50 2.21 -16.42
C ALA A 170 -16.67 0.92 -16.32
N LEU A 171 -16.12 0.64 -15.13
CA LEU A 171 -15.44 -0.62 -14.84
C LEU A 171 -16.43 -1.78 -14.98
N GLU A 172 -16.02 -2.82 -15.72
CA GLU A 172 -16.71 -4.10 -15.74
C GLU A 172 -16.35 -4.92 -14.50
N PRO A 173 -17.15 -5.93 -14.10
CA PRO A 173 -16.86 -6.75 -12.92
C PRO A 173 -15.45 -7.36 -12.91
N GLU A 174 -14.94 -7.75 -14.07
CA GLU A 174 -13.59 -8.28 -14.25
C GLU A 174 -12.53 -7.19 -14.03
N ASP A 175 -12.78 -5.95 -14.48
CA ASP A 175 -11.90 -4.81 -14.20
C ASP A 175 -11.88 -4.50 -12.71
N GLU A 176 -13.03 -4.49 -12.03
CA GLU A 176 -13.12 -4.24 -10.59
C GLU A 176 -12.24 -5.23 -9.80
N GLN A 177 -12.29 -6.52 -10.17
CA GLN A 177 -11.44 -7.56 -9.57
C GLN A 177 -9.97 -7.38 -9.91
N ALA A 178 -9.63 -7.05 -11.17
CA ALA A 178 -8.26 -6.77 -11.58
C ALA A 178 -7.67 -5.60 -10.79
N TRP A 179 -8.44 -4.53 -10.58
CA TRP A 179 -8.06 -3.37 -9.78
C TRP A 179 -7.80 -3.74 -8.32
N LEU A 180 -8.70 -4.46 -7.65
CA LEU A 180 -8.52 -4.87 -6.26
C LEU A 180 -7.28 -5.76 -6.07
N ARG A 181 -7.07 -6.72 -6.97
CA ARG A 181 -5.92 -7.63 -6.93
C ARG A 181 -4.61 -6.90 -7.20
N CYS A 182 -4.57 -6.04 -8.23
CA CYS A 182 -3.38 -5.27 -8.56
C CYS A 182 -3.00 -4.28 -7.45
N LEU A 183 -3.97 -3.60 -6.82
CA LEU A 183 -3.70 -2.70 -5.68
C LEU A 183 -3.15 -3.47 -4.48
N THR A 184 -3.67 -4.68 -4.23
CA THR A 184 -3.15 -5.58 -3.20
C THR A 184 -1.71 -5.97 -3.50
N ASP A 185 -1.41 -6.36 -4.74
CA ASP A 185 -0.06 -6.72 -5.17
C ASP A 185 0.91 -5.53 -4.98
N LEU A 186 0.55 -4.33 -5.42
CA LEU A 186 1.36 -3.13 -5.18
C LEU A 186 1.64 -2.88 -3.68
N ARG A 187 0.61 -3.02 -2.83
CA ARG A 187 0.76 -2.86 -1.39
C ARG A 187 1.67 -3.91 -0.78
N LEU A 188 1.56 -5.17 -1.18
CA LEU A 188 2.42 -6.25 -0.69
C LEU A 188 3.88 -6.04 -1.11
N THR A 189 4.12 -5.62 -2.36
CA THR A 189 5.47 -5.31 -2.84
C THR A 189 6.08 -4.18 -2.00
N ILE A 190 5.34 -3.10 -1.79
CA ILE A 190 5.85 -1.96 -1.03
C ILE A 190 6.02 -2.30 0.45
N ALA A 191 5.09 -3.05 1.05
CA ALA A 191 5.19 -3.50 2.44
C ALA A 191 6.48 -4.29 2.67
N GLU A 192 6.81 -5.23 1.77
CA GLU A 192 8.05 -6.00 1.85
C GLU A 192 9.29 -5.10 1.80
N ARG A 193 9.32 -4.12 0.90
CA ARG A 193 10.42 -3.15 0.77
C ARG A 193 10.56 -2.23 1.99
N LEU A 194 9.44 -1.91 2.64
CA LEU A 194 9.41 -1.15 3.90
C LEU A 194 9.72 -2.02 5.13
N GLY A 195 9.78 -3.35 4.99
CA GLY A 195 9.93 -4.28 6.10
C GLY A 195 8.70 -4.33 7.01
N ILE A 196 7.51 -4.10 6.46
CA ILE A 196 6.22 -4.18 7.16
C ILE A 196 5.73 -5.63 7.10
N VAL A 197 5.71 -6.30 8.25
CA VAL A 197 5.27 -7.70 8.37
C VAL A 197 3.99 -7.84 9.19
N ASP A 198 3.71 -6.87 10.06
CA ASP A 198 2.58 -6.83 10.98
C ASP A 198 2.19 -5.37 11.34
N ALA A 199 1.18 -5.21 12.20
CA ALA A 199 0.69 -3.89 12.61
C ALA A 199 1.72 -3.09 13.44
N GLU A 200 2.60 -3.75 14.20
CA GLU A 200 3.62 -3.08 15.03
C GLU A 200 4.74 -2.48 14.15
N THR A 201 5.18 -3.25 13.16
CA THR A 201 6.14 -2.80 12.14
C THR A 201 5.54 -1.76 11.18
N GLU A 202 4.24 -1.85 10.91
CA GLU A 202 3.52 -0.81 10.18
C GLU A 202 3.46 0.51 10.97
N GLU A 203 3.18 0.50 12.27
CA GLU A 203 3.16 1.73 13.08
C GLU A 203 4.55 2.38 13.15
N SER A 204 5.59 1.56 13.36
CA SER A 204 6.98 2.04 13.52
C SER A 204 7.64 2.57 12.23
N SER A 205 7.15 2.19 11.05
CA SER A 205 7.67 2.68 9.76
C SER A 205 7.17 4.08 9.37
N SER A 206 6.38 4.75 10.23
CA SER A 206 5.86 6.11 10.03
C SER A 206 6.89 7.23 10.29
N GLY A 207 8.14 6.88 10.60
CA GLY A 207 9.23 7.79 10.95
C GLY A 207 9.84 8.57 9.78
N GLY A 208 9.26 9.75 9.49
CA GLY A 208 9.91 10.99 9.03
C GLY A 208 10.93 10.95 7.88
N SER A 209 10.49 11.32 6.68
CA SER A 209 11.37 11.84 5.62
C SER A 209 10.83 13.15 5.05
N THR A 210 11.71 14.08 4.67
CA THR A 210 11.34 15.32 3.98
C THR A 210 11.12 15.00 2.49
N GLY A 211 9.87 14.72 2.10
CA GLY A 211 9.46 14.38 0.73
C GLY A 211 8.36 13.31 0.70
N VAL A 212 7.82 12.99 -0.48
CA VAL A 212 6.93 11.82 -0.65
C VAL A 212 7.80 10.57 -0.56
N GLY A 213 7.71 9.88 0.57
CA GLY A 213 8.42 8.62 0.81
C GLY A 213 7.64 7.41 0.29
N LEU A 214 8.32 6.27 0.23
CA LEU A 214 7.68 4.98 -0.09
C LEU A 214 6.52 4.65 0.85
N ARG A 215 6.58 5.13 2.10
CA ARG A 215 5.48 5.02 3.08
C ARG A 215 4.24 5.84 2.66
N ASP A 216 4.42 7.07 2.18
CA ASP A 216 3.29 7.89 1.74
C ASP A 216 2.56 7.24 0.55
N VAL A 217 3.32 6.61 -0.35
CA VAL A 217 2.76 5.83 -1.47
C VAL A 217 1.97 4.62 -0.96
N TYR A 218 2.51 3.87 0.00
CA TYR A 218 1.82 2.73 0.61
C TYR A 218 0.49 3.14 1.27
N ASP A 219 0.49 4.23 2.03
CA ASP A 219 -0.70 4.77 2.68
C ASP A 219 -1.72 5.26 1.64
N TRP A 220 -1.25 5.95 0.59
CA TRP A 220 -2.11 6.40 -0.50
C TRP A 220 -2.75 5.24 -1.27
N LEU A 221 -2.02 4.17 -1.58
CA LEU A 221 -2.59 2.97 -2.20
C LEU A 221 -3.64 2.31 -1.30
N GLY A 222 -3.43 2.31 0.02
CA GLY A 222 -4.43 1.85 0.98
C GLY A 222 -5.71 2.67 0.89
N TYR A 223 -5.58 3.99 0.86
CA TYR A 223 -6.71 4.89 0.66
C TYR A 223 -7.44 4.63 -0.68
N VAL A 224 -6.69 4.46 -1.78
CA VAL A 224 -7.27 4.18 -3.11
C VAL A 224 -8.06 2.87 -3.12
N GLN A 225 -7.50 1.80 -2.53
CA GLN A 225 -8.16 0.50 -2.42
C GLN A 225 -9.42 0.55 -1.55
N GLU A 226 -9.34 1.19 -0.38
CA GLU A 226 -10.50 1.39 0.49
C GLU A 226 -11.61 2.18 -0.21
N HIS A 227 -11.23 3.23 -0.96
CA HIS A 227 -12.18 4.01 -1.73
C HIS A 227 -12.87 3.17 -2.82
N LEU A 228 -12.14 2.26 -3.49
CA LEU A 228 -12.74 1.34 -4.46
C LEU A 228 -13.76 0.43 -3.78
N VAL A 229 -13.38 -0.26 -2.70
CA VAL A 229 -14.27 -1.15 -1.95
C VAL A 229 -15.52 -0.41 -1.48
N THR A 230 -15.36 0.76 -0.87
CA THR A 230 -16.47 1.60 -0.44
C THR A 230 -17.37 2.00 -1.61
N THR A 231 -16.79 2.37 -2.76
CA THR A 231 -17.55 2.76 -3.95
C THR A 231 -18.34 1.59 -4.53
N LEU A 232 -17.76 0.39 -4.54
CA LEU A 232 -18.39 -0.85 -5.02
C LEU A 232 -19.55 -1.31 -4.12
N THR A 233 -19.41 -1.14 -2.81
CA THR A 233 -20.37 -1.62 -1.80
C THR A 233 -21.42 -0.59 -1.40
N SER A 234 -21.19 0.70 -1.66
CA SER A 234 -22.20 1.74 -1.46
C SER A 234 -23.46 1.44 -2.27
N ALA A 235 -24.63 1.62 -1.66
CA ALA A 235 -25.92 1.31 -2.27
C ALA A 235 -26.04 1.90 -3.70
N ARG A 236 -26.53 1.07 -4.62
CA ARG A 236 -26.76 1.42 -6.02
C ARG A 236 -27.88 2.43 -6.19
#